data_AF-A0A345UJL1-F1
#
_entry.id   AF-A0A345UJL1-F1
#
_cell.length_a   1.000
_cell.length_b   1.000
_cell.length_c   1.000
_cell.angle_alpha   90.00
_cell.angle_beta   90.00
_cell.angle_gamma   90.00
#
_symmetry.space_group_name_H-M   'P 1'
#
loop_
_entity.id
_entity.type
_entity.pdbx_description
1 polymer ?
#
loop_
_entity_poly.entity_id
_entity_poly.type
_entity_poly.pdbx_seq_one_letter_code
_entity_poly.pdbx_strand_id
1 'polypeptide(L)' 'MTRKIKFYTILGTGIIVLLVGIISFVTSYGDTSFGGIVQQVTAMIVVLGGIVNLLVAAHLKKEIGAPSGE' A
#
# COMPACT_ATOMS: atom_id res chain seq x y z
N MET A 1 11.04 21.32 3.41
CA MET A 1 9.72 20.97 2.83
C MET A 1 9.68 19.58 2.18
N THR A 2 10.74 19.13 1.52
CA THR A 2 10.72 17.94 0.63
C THR A 2 10.40 16.61 1.29
N ARG A 3 10.81 16.38 2.55
CA ARG A 3 10.59 15.09 3.25
C ARG A 3 9.15 14.87 3.70
N LYS A 4 8.47 15.93 4.17
CA LYS A 4 7.06 15.86 4.60
C LYS A 4 6.13 15.57 3.42
N ILE A 5 6.35 16.23 2.28
CA ILE A 5 5.57 15.98 1.05
C ILE A 5 5.76 14.53 0.60
N LYS A 6 7.01 14.05 0.52
CA LYS A 6 7.30 12.64 0.18
C LYS A 6 6.59 11.66 1.12
N PHE A 7 6.59 11.91 2.43
CA PHE A 7 5.88 11.07 3.40
C PHE A 7 4.38 11.03 3.13
N TYR A 8 3.72 12.19 2.98
CA TYR A 8 2.28 12.23 2.71
C TYR A 8 1.90 11.58 1.38
N THR A 9 2.73 11.75 0.34
CA THR A 9 2.52 11.08 -0.96
C THR A 9 2.64 9.57 -0.82
N ILE A 10 3.69 9.04 -0.18
CA ILE A 10 3.88 7.59 0.00
C ILE A 10 2.76 7.00 0.85
N LEU A 11 2.39 7.67 1.94
CA LEU A 11 1.30 7.24 2.82
C LEU A 11 -0.03 7.20 2.06
N GLY A 12 -0.37 8.28 1.34
CA GLY A 12 -1.61 8.36 0.56
C GLY A 12 -1.68 7.29 -0.53
N THR A 13 -0.61 7.13 -1.31
CA THR A 13 -0.52 6.08 -2.34
C THR A 13 -0.63 4.69 -1.70
N GLY A 14 0.01 4.43 -0.57
CA GLY A 14 -0.08 3.15 0.14
C GLY A 14 -1.51 2.81 0.56
N ILE A 15 -2.25 3.78 1.11
CA ILE A 15 -3.66 3.60 1.49
C ILE A 15 -4.52 3.28 0.26
N ILE A 16 -4.38 4.07 -0.82
CA ILE A 16 -5.18 3.89 -2.04
C ILE A 16 -4.92 2.51 -2.66
N VAL A 17 -3.64 2.13 -2.81
CA VAL A 17 -3.25 0.84 -3.37
C VAL A 17 -3.80 -0.31 -2.53
N LEU A 18 -3.74 -0.20 -1.20
CA LEU A 18 -4.28 -1.21 -0.30
C LEU A 18 -5.79 -1.37 -0.46
N LEU A 19 -6.54 -0.25 -0.51
CA LEU A 19 -7.99 -0.28 -0.72
C LEU A 19 -8.37 -0.88 -2.07
N VAL A 20 -7.67 -0.49 -3.15
CA VAL A 20 -7.91 -1.04 -4.50
C VAL A 20 -7.64 -2.54 -4.52
N GLY A 21 -6.57 -3.00 -3.87
CA GLY A 21 -6.27 -4.43 -3.75
C GLY A 21 -7.36 -5.20 -3.01
N ILE A 22 -7.82 -4.68 -1.87
CA ILE A 22 -8.89 -5.31 -1.07
C ILE A 22 -10.19 -5.37 -1.87
N ILE A 23 -10.60 -4.27 -2.49
CA ILE A 23 -11.82 -4.23 -3.31
C ILE A 23 -11.72 -5.24 -4.45
N SER A 24 -10.61 -5.23 -5.20
CA SER A 24 -10.40 -6.15 -6.33
C SER A 24 -10.45 -7.62 -5.90
N PHE A 25 -9.90 -7.93 -4.72
CA PHE A 25 -9.96 -9.28 -4.16
C PHE A 25 -11.38 -9.68 -3.81
N VAL A 26 -12.12 -8.81 -3.11
CA VAL A 26 -13.51 -9.07 -2.71
C VAL A 26 -14.43 -9.21 -3.94
N THR A 27 -14.25 -8.38 -4.97
CA THR A 27 -15.08 -8.45 -6.19
C THR A 27 -14.83 -9.71 -7.02
N SER A 28 -13.63 -10.29 -6.94
CA SER A 28 -13.28 -11.53 -7.64
C SER A 28 -13.39 -12.78 -6.74
N TYR A 29 -13.80 -12.61 -5.48
CA TYR A 29 -13.85 -13.69 -4.51
C TYR A 29 -14.88 -14.75 -4.90
N GLY A 30 -14.42 -15.98 -5.05
CA GLY A 30 -15.26 -17.11 -5.44
C GLY A 30 -15.37 -17.35 -6.94
N ASP A 31 -14.80 -16.49 -7.79
CA ASP A 31 -14.64 -16.79 -9.22
C ASP A 31 -13.47 -17.77 -9.42
N THR A 32 -13.81 -19.01 -9.75
CA THR A 32 -12.85 -20.11 -9.97
C THR A 32 -12.43 -20.27 -11.42
N SER A 33 -12.86 -19.38 -12.31
CA SER A 33 -12.32 -19.33 -13.65
C SER A 33 -10.82 -19.00 -13.62
N PHE A 34 -10.09 -19.39 -14.66
CA PHE A 34 -8.66 -19.06 -14.77
C PHE A 34 -8.43 -17.55 -14.62
N GLY A 35 -9.30 -16.72 -15.21
CA GLY A 35 -9.26 -15.26 -15.07
C GLY A 35 -9.52 -14.78 -13.63
N GLY A 36 -10.53 -15.34 -12.97
CA GLY A 36 -10.87 -15.04 -11.58
C GLY A 36 -9.71 -15.35 -10.62
N ILE A 37 -9.08 -16.51 -10.76
CA ILE A 37 -7.91 -16.90 -9.95
C ILE A 37 -6.74 -15.94 -10.17
N VAL A 38 -6.42 -15.60 -11.42
CA VAL A 38 -5.34 -14.64 -11.74
C VAL A 38 -5.65 -13.27 -11.14
N GLN A 39 -6.90 -12.82 -11.19
CA GLN A 39 -7.32 -11.55 -10.62
C GLN A 39 -7.22 -11.55 -9.09
N GLN A 40 -7.61 -12.64 -8.42
CA GLN A 40 -7.45 -12.79 -6.97
C GLN A 40 -5.97 -12.77 -6.55
N VAL A 41 -5.10 -13.48 -7.27
CA VAL A 41 -3.64 -13.47 -7.03
C VAL A 41 -3.06 -12.08 -7.24
N THR A 42 -3.46 -11.41 -8.33
CA THR A 42 -3.03 -10.03 -8.63
C THR A 42 -3.49 -9.08 -7.53
N ALA A 43 -4.73 -9.20 -7.08
CA ALA A 43 -5.28 -8.40 -5.99
C ALA A 43 -4.50 -8.62 -4.68
N MET A 44 -4.14 -9.87 -4.36
CA MET A 44 -3.27 -10.17 -3.22
C MET A 44 -1.91 -9.48 -3.33
N ILE A 45 -1.27 -9.51 -4.50
CA ILE A 45 0.01 -8.83 -4.73
C ILE A 45 -0.13 -7.31 -4.52
N VAL A 46 -1.23 -6.72 -5.00
CA VAL A 46 -1.54 -5.30 -4.82
C VAL A 46 -1.72 -4.96 -3.34
N VAL A 47 -2.42 -5.80 -2.57
CA VAL A 47 -2.58 -5.62 -1.11
C VAL A 47 -1.21 -5.65 -0.42
N LEU A 48 -0.37 -6.65 -0.73
CA LEU A 48 0.98 -6.75 -0.17
C LEU A 48 1.84 -5.52 -0.53
N GLY A 49 1.75 -5.04 -1.77
CA GLY A 49 2.42 -3.81 -2.21
C GLY A 49 1.95 -2.59 -1.42
N GLY A 50 0.65 -2.45 -1.17
CA GLY A 50 0.09 -1.42 -0.31
C GLY A 50 0.63 -1.48 1.12
N ILE A 51 0.69 -2.67 1.72
CA ILE A 51 1.27 -2.89 3.07
C ILE A 51 2.73 -2.46 3.10
N VAL A 52 3.55 -2.88 2.14
CA VAL A 52 4.97 -2.48 2.06
C VAL A 52 5.09 -0.96 1.97
N ASN A 53 4.25 -0.31 1.18
CA ASN A 53 4.28 1.14 1.03
C ASN A 53 3.94 1.86 2.36
N LEU A 54 2.99 1.32 3.13
CA LEU A 54 2.67 1.82 4.48
C LEU A 54 3.82 1.58 5.47
N LEU A 55 4.52 0.46 5.38
CA LEU A 55 5.70 0.18 6.21
C LEU A 55 6.85 1.15 5.89
N VAL A 56 7.07 1.47 4.61
CA VAL A 56 8.04 2.48 4.17
C VAL A 56 7.64 3.86 4.70
N ALA A 57 6.35 4.22 4.60
CA ALA A 57 5.85 5.46 5.19
C ALA A 57 6.09 5.51 6.71
N ALA A 58 5.86 4.41 7.43
CA ALA A 58 6.11 4.34 8.87
C ALA A 58 7.60 4.50 9.23
N HIS A 59 8.51 3.96 8.42
CA HIS A 59 9.95 4.19 8.60
C HIS A 59 10.33 5.65 8.32
N LEU A 60 9.83 6.24 7.23
CA LEU A 60 10.04 7.67 6.93
C LEU A 60 9.46 8.58 8.02
N LYS A 61 8.34 8.20 8.64
CA LYS A 61 7.77 8.94 9.78
C LYS A 61 8.74 8.99 10.96
N LYS A 62 9.44 7.89 11.27
CA LYS A 62 10.45 7.86 12.35
C LYS A 62 11.61 8.80 12.04
N GLU A 63 12.04 8.88 10.79
CA GLU A 63 13.10 9.82 10.37
C GLU A 63 12.66 11.29 10.41
N ILE A 64 11.38 11.57 10.19
CA ILE A 64 10.82 12.93 10.27
C ILE A 64 10.53 13.34 11.71
N GLY A 65 10.24 12.38 12.60
CA GLY A 65 9.89 12.59 14.01
C GLY A 65 11.05 12.45 14.99
N ALA A 66 12.20 11.91 14.58
CA ALA A 66 13.42 11.98 15.37
C ALA A 66 13.82 13.47 15.50
N PRO A 67 14.06 14.01 16.71
CA PRO A 67 14.69 15.30 16.83
C PRO A 67 15.99 15.22 16.05
N SER A 68 16.13 16.09 15.05
CA SER A 68 17.43 16.39 14.49
C SER A 68 18.31 16.77 15.67
N GLY A 69 19.17 15.84 16.09
CA GLY A 69 20.26 16.14 17.01
C GLY A 69 21.17 17.12 16.31
N GLU A 70 20.83 18.40 16.46
CA GLU A 70 21.71 19.56 16.36
C GLU A 70 21.69 20.23 17.73
#